data_AF-A0A929C1B0-F1
#
_entry.id   AF-A0A929C1B0-F1
#
_cell.length_a   1.000
_cell.length_b   1.000
_cell.length_c   1.000
_cell.angle_alpha   90.00
_cell.angle_beta   90.00
_cell.angle_gamma   90.00
#
_symmetry.space_group_name_H-M   'P 1'
#
loop_
_entity.id
_entity.type
_entity.pdbx_description
1 polymer ?
#
loop_
_entity_poly.entity_id
_entity_poly.type
_entity_poly.pdbx_seq_one_letter_code
_entity_poly.pdbx_strand_id
1 'polypeptide(L)'
;DVRLDRQIKQVNLTGNDDKFRFADIGTLFKNKSFIYVTLLCLTFYSAVFPFQAFSPDFMLNKFGMSLTQSGKIASILYWVTMFATPLFGLFIDKIGKSASIMIFGSVLLTLIHLTFAFTNLNPVIPLVLLGISIALVPAAMWPSVAKIVPEKRIGSAYGAMFSIQNLGLFAFPILAGFILETTNKNSEIYILSEEAKSIKNTKEFTSTYLNNSDKPLKNKKLLASLTILDMPDTINLKKEKGALKKQLDKYGTVIWDEYFQTKSDKKGNFTGTLGTDSTDKINIHSLNINPEKDIIIISAIDTSKSIILKSNNYKIDTALNYINFSPKLNKNDLEILKDHKNVLLTIYDTKRKVRILEEEHNIFIDENLHLRCEIGKGRLRYANFDYLILPDNAVIKIQTPLNYTFTILIFAVLGLFGFIFALLLKREDKKSGYSLELPSNKKK
;
A
#
# COMPACT_ATOMS: atom_id res chain seq x y z
N ASP A 1 41.81 20.85 -5.83
CA ASP A 1 41.10 22.13 -5.96
C ASP A 1 41.55 23.15 -4.90
N VAL A 2 42.87 23.33 -4.74
CA VAL A 2 43.44 24.07 -3.59
C VAL A 2 43.26 25.60 -3.73
N ARG A 3 43.07 26.09 -4.96
CA ARG A 3 42.83 27.51 -5.25
C ARG A 3 41.39 27.91 -4.91
N LEU A 4 40.42 27.04 -5.19
CA LEU A 4 39.02 27.25 -4.81
C LEU A 4 38.87 27.17 -3.29
N ASP A 5 39.53 26.19 -2.65
CA ASP A 5 39.54 26.06 -1.19
C ASP A 5 40.12 27.31 -0.49
N ARG A 6 41.17 27.93 -1.07
CA ARG A 6 41.74 29.19 -0.56
C ARG A 6 40.80 30.39 -0.73
N GLN A 7 40.10 30.47 -1.86
CA GLN A 7 39.12 31.52 -2.12
C GLN A 7 37.91 31.39 -1.18
N ILE A 8 37.42 30.17 -0.94
CA ILE A 8 36.34 29.88 0.02
C ILE A 8 36.78 30.23 1.46
N LYS A 9 38.02 29.90 1.84
CA LYS A 9 38.56 30.26 3.17
C LYS A 9 38.71 31.76 3.38
N GLN A 10 39.05 32.53 2.34
CA GLN A 10 39.14 33.99 2.42
C GLN A 10 37.77 34.68 2.48
N VAL A 11 36.74 34.11 1.83
CA VAL A 11 35.36 34.63 1.86
C VAL A 11 34.70 34.33 3.21
N ASN A 12 34.96 33.17 3.82
CA ASN A 12 34.39 32.79 5.12
C ASN A 12 34.99 33.55 6.32
N LEU A 13 36.06 34.32 6.15
CA LEU A 13 36.65 35.14 7.22
C LEU A 13 36.07 36.57 7.29
N THR A 14 35.30 37.00 6.28
CA THR A 14 34.72 38.36 6.21
C THR A 14 33.19 38.38 6.26
N GLY A 15 32.53 37.23 6.12
CA GLY A 15 31.10 37.08 6.34
C GLY A 15 30.80 36.66 7.77
N ASN A 16 30.08 37.50 8.51
CA ASN A 16 29.40 37.06 9.73
C ASN A 16 28.43 35.94 9.29
N ASP A 17 28.67 34.68 9.68
CA ASP A 17 27.72 33.59 9.44
C ASP A 17 26.41 33.95 10.15
N ASP A 18 25.48 34.53 9.38
CA ASP A 18 24.20 35.02 9.91
C ASP A 18 23.42 33.81 10.46
N LYS A 19 23.39 33.72 11.79
CA LYS A 19 22.70 32.66 12.54
C LYS A 19 21.22 32.62 12.14
N PHE A 20 20.67 31.41 12.00
CA PHE A 20 19.23 31.19 11.77
C PHE A 20 18.37 31.98 12.77
N ARG A 21 17.32 32.65 12.27
CA ARG A 21 16.34 33.36 13.10
C ARG A 21 14.93 32.91 12.74
N PHE A 22 14.13 32.54 13.74
CA PHE A 22 12.71 32.20 13.54
C PHE A 22 11.92 33.34 12.86
N ALA A 23 12.31 34.60 13.08
CA ALA A 23 11.71 35.75 12.41
C ALA A 23 11.82 35.70 10.87
N ASP A 24 12.86 35.06 10.31
CA ASP A 24 13.01 34.91 8.87
C ASP A 24 11.89 34.08 8.25
N ILE A 25 11.32 33.11 8.98
CA ILE A 25 10.16 32.34 8.52
C ILE A 25 8.96 33.26 8.27
N GLY A 26 8.68 34.19 9.19
CA GLY A 26 7.59 35.15 9.05
C GLY A 26 7.73 36.05 7.83
N THR A 27 8.96 36.33 7.39
CA THR A 27 9.20 37.12 6.17
C THR A 27 8.91 36.33 4.88
N LEU A 28 9.08 35.01 4.90
CA LEU A 28 8.80 34.16 3.73
C LEU A 28 7.30 34.18 3.40
N PHE A 29 6.43 34.15 4.42
CA PHE A 29 4.97 34.22 4.24
C PHE A 29 4.44 35.61 3.85
N LYS A 30 5.31 36.61 3.70
CA LYS A 30 4.95 37.87 3.02
C LYS A 30 5.14 37.78 1.50
N ASN A 31 5.94 36.83 1.02
CA ASN A 31 6.17 36.60 -0.40
C ASN A 31 5.06 35.71 -0.97
N LYS A 32 4.22 36.29 -1.84
CA LYS A 32 3.09 35.58 -2.46
C LYS A 32 3.54 34.39 -3.31
N SER A 33 4.65 34.51 -4.05
CA SER A 33 5.19 33.40 -4.84
C SER A 33 5.61 32.24 -3.95
N PHE A 34 6.22 32.52 -2.79
CA PHE A 34 6.56 31.49 -1.81
C PHE A 34 5.32 30.82 -1.21
N ILE A 35 4.27 31.60 -0.90
CA ILE A 35 2.99 31.06 -0.43
C ILE A 35 2.37 30.14 -1.49
N TYR A 36 2.26 30.59 -2.74
CA TYR A 36 1.62 29.80 -3.79
C TYR A 36 2.39 28.52 -4.12
N VAL A 37 3.72 28.55 -4.18
CA VAL A 37 4.52 27.33 -4.41
C VAL A 37 4.42 26.37 -3.22
N THR A 38 4.34 26.89 -1.98
CA THR A 38 4.16 26.07 -0.77
C THR A 38 2.78 25.42 -0.72
N LEU A 39 1.72 26.17 -1.06
CA LEU A 39 0.36 25.63 -1.09
C LEU A 39 0.16 24.63 -2.24
N LEU A 40 0.74 24.90 -3.43
CA LEU A 40 0.82 23.94 -4.53
C LEU A 40 1.47 22.64 -4.06
N CYS A 41 2.62 22.73 -3.40
CA CYS A 41 3.36 21.60 -2.85
C CYS A 41 2.51 20.77 -1.89
N LEU A 42 1.88 21.45 -0.92
CA LEU A 42 0.98 20.85 0.05
C LEU A 42 -0.13 20.07 -0.66
N THR A 43 -0.88 20.72 -1.55
CA THR A 43 -2.05 20.08 -2.18
C THR A 43 -1.67 18.98 -3.15
N PHE A 44 -0.59 19.16 -3.92
CA PHE A 44 -0.15 18.16 -4.90
C PHE A 44 0.30 16.88 -4.20
N TYR A 45 1.20 16.98 -3.22
CA TYR A 45 1.70 15.80 -2.51
C TYR A 45 0.65 15.15 -1.62
N SER A 46 -0.26 15.94 -1.05
CA SER A 46 -1.41 15.41 -0.30
C SER A 46 -2.43 14.69 -1.16
N ALA A 47 -2.44 14.90 -2.48
CA ALA A 47 -3.21 14.07 -3.40
C ALA A 47 -2.42 12.80 -3.76
N VAL A 48 -1.14 12.94 -4.09
CA VAL A 48 -0.31 11.86 -4.64
C VAL A 48 0.02 10.77 -3.62
N PHE A 49 0.65 11.12 -2.49
CA PHE A 49 1.18 10.12 -1.57
C PHE A 49 0.08 9.35 -0.84
N PRO A 50 -1.01 9.99 -0.38
CA PRO A 50 -2.12 9.24 0.17
C PRO A 50 -2.74 8.30 -0.88
N PHE A 51 -2.98 8.77 -2.11
CA PHE A 51 -3.47 7.89 -3.18
C PHE A 51 -2.53 6.70 -3.43
N GLN A 52 -1.20 6.91 -3.45
CA GLN A 52 -0.23 5.83 -3.59
C GLN A 52 -0.41 4.75 -2.50
N ALA A 53 -0.57 5.17 -1.24
CA ALA A 53 -0.80 4.25 -0.13
C ALA A 53 -2.12 3.47 -0.28
N PHE A 54 -3.21 4.12 -0.72
CA PHE A 54 -4.50 3.47 -0.97
C PHE A 54 -4.57 2.70 -2.29
N SER A 55 -3.61 2.87 -3.20
CA SER A 55 -3.75 2.41 -4.58
C SER A 55 -3.91 0.90 -4.73
N PRO A 56 -3.19 0.02 -4.00
CA PRO A 56 -3.39 -1.43 -4.15
C PRO A 56 -4.80 -1.86 -3.73
N ASP A 57 -5.28 -1.37 -2.58
CA ASP A 57 -6.61 -1.66 -2.07
C ASP A 57 -7.70 -1.07 -2.96
N PHE A 58 -7.48 0.12 -3.51
CA PHE A 58 -8.36 0.70 -4.52
C PHE A 58 -8.46 -0.20 -5.76
N MET A 59 -7.33 -0.73 -6.26
CA MET A 59 -7.34 -1.62 -7.43
C MET A 59 -8.07 -2.94 -7.16
N LEU A 60 -7.85 -3.50 -5.97
CA LEU A 60 -8.55 -4.69 -5.46
C LEU A 60 -10.07 -4.46 -5.44
N ASN A 61 -10.52 -3.40 -4.76
CA ASN A 61 -11.93 -3.14 -4.52
C ASN A 61 -12.69 -2.65 -5.76
N LYS A 62 -12.05 -1.82 -6.58
CA LYS A 62 -12.71 -1.24 -7.77
C LYS A 62 -12.63 -2.16 -9.00
N PHE A 63 -11.48 -2.79 -9.23
CA PHE A 63 -11.23 -3.55 -10.46
C PHE A 63 -11.25 -5.07 -10.24
N GLY A 64 -11.40 -5.55 -8.99
CA GLY A 64 -11.47 -6.98 -8.69
C GLY A 64 -10.14 -7.72 -8.94
N MET A 65 -9.03 -6.99 -8.94
CA MET A 65 -7.67 -7.55 -9.11
C MET A 65 -7.21 -8.22 -7.82
N SER A 66 -6.36 -9.26 -7.89
CA SER A 66 -5.77 -9.80 -6.66
C SER A 66 -4.81 -8.79 -6.02
N LEU A 67 -4.58 -8.88 -4.70
CA LEU A 67 -3.67 -7.96 -4.00
C LEU A 67 -2.26 -7.94 -4.62
N THR A 68 -1.78 -9.10 -5.08
CA THR A 68 -0.50 -9.21 -5.80
C THR A 68 -0.53 -8.46 -7.14
N GLN A 69 -1.60 -8.60 -7.93
CA GLN A 69 -1.75 -7.89 -9.20
C GLN A 69 -1.87 -6.38 -8.96
N SER A 70 -2.68 -5.98 -7.98
CA SER A 70 -2.86 -4.60 -7.57
C SER A 70 -1.55 -3.95 -7.14
N GLY A 71 -0.73 -4.62 -6.32
CA GLY A 71 0.59 -4.13 -5.93
C GLY A 71 1.55 -3.97 -7.12
N LYS A 72 1.58 -4.95 -8.03
CA LYS A 72 2.39 -4.87 -9.27
C LYS A 72 1.97 -3.68 -10.14
N ILE A 73 0.68 -3.50 -10.36
CA ILE A 73 0.15 -2.39 -11.17
C ILE A 73 0.40 -1.05 -10.49
N ALA A 74 0.18 -0.93 -9.17
CA ALA A 74 0.49 0.27 -8.40
C ALA A 74 1.98 0.68 -8.53
N SER A 75 2.89 -0.30 -8.61
CA SER A 75 4.32 -0.04 -8.77
C SER A 75 4.71 0.67 -10.07
N ILE A 76 3.84 0.66 -11.09
CA ILE A 76 4.05 1.37 -12.37
C ILE A 76 4.33 2.86 -12.13
N LEU A 77 3.70 3.46 -11.10
CA LEU A 77 3.94 4.85 -10.72
C LEU A 77 5.43 5.12 -10.48
N TYR A 78 6.08 4.28 -9.70
CA TYR A 78 7.50 4.45 -9.35
C TYR A 78 8.40 4.23 -10.56
N TRP A 79 8.12 3.24 -11.39
CA TRP A 79 8.88 3.00 -12.62
C TRP A 79 8.81 4.20 -13.57
N VAL A 80 7.61 4.71 -13.84
CA VAL A 80 7.43 5.87 -14.72
C VAL A 80 8.11 7.10 -14.12
N THR A 81 7.88 7.40 -12.85
CA THR A 81 8.48 8.57 -12.19
C THR A 81 10.01 8.50 -12.15
N MET A 82 10.59 7.31 -11.92
CA MET A 82 12.04 7.09 -11.88
C MET A 82 12.72 7.54 -13.18
N PHE A 83 12.16 7.16 -14.34
CA PHE A 83 12.72 7.52 -15.64
C PHE A 83 12.29 8.92 -16.09
N ALA A 84 11.05 9.33 -15.81
CA ALA A 84 10.52 10.60 -16.28
C ALA A 84 11.11 11.81 -15.54
N THR A 85 11.43 11.69 -14.25
CA THR A 85 11.90 12.83 -13.44
C THR A 85 13.22 13.43 -13.94
N PRO A 86 14.28 12.63 -14.22
CA PRO A 86 15.51 13.17 -14.81
C PRO A 86 15.27 13.82 -16.17
N LEU A 87 14.42 13.22 -17.02
CA LEU A 87 14.10 13.76 -18.34
C LEU A 87 13.40 15.13 -18.24
N PHE A 88 12.43 15.26 -17.33
CA PHE A 88 11.76 16.55 -17.12
C PHE A 88 12.65 17.57 -16.44
N GLY A 89 13.52 17.17 -15.52
CA GLY A 89 14.54 18.06 -14.95
C GLY A 89 15.42 18.68 -16.04
N LEU A 90 15.98 17.83 -16.92
CA LEU A 90 16.78 18.28 -18.07
C LEU A 90 15.99 19.16 -19.03
N PHE A 91 14.72 18.83 -19.27
CA PHE A 91 13.83 19.64 -20.10
C PHE A 91 13.64 21.04 -19.50
N ILE A 92 13.32 21.13 -18.21
CA ILE A 92 13.09 22.39 -17.48
C ILE A 92 14.36 23.24 -17.46
N ASP A 93 15.52 22.63 -17.22
CA ASP A 93 16.78 23.36 -17.19
C ASP A 93 17.12 24.00 -18.54
N LYS A 94 16.84 23.29 -19.64
CA LYS A 94 17.12 23.75 -21.01
C LYS A 94 16.08 24.73 -21.56
N ILE A 95 14.80 24.52 -21.27
CA ILE A 95 13.69 25.23 -21.91
C ILE A 95 13.02 26.24 -20.96
N GLY A 96 13.11 26.03 -19.65
CA GLY A 96 12.37 26.79 -18.64
C GLY A 96 10.96 26.24 -18.48
N LYS A 97 9.96 27.14 -18.42
CA LYS A 97 8.54 26.80 -18.29
C LYS A 97 8.13 26.11 -16.99
N SER A 98 8.87 26.32 -15.90
CA SER A 98 8.61 25.66 -14.61
C SER A 98 7.16 25.85 -14.14
N ALA A 99 6.66 27.09 -14.14
CA ALA A 99 5.28 27.38 -13.70
C ALA A 99 4.23 26.78 -14.65
N SER A 100 4.46 26.81 -15.95
CA SER A 100 3.59 26.15 -16.95
C SER A 100 3.54 24.62 -16.78
N ILE A 101 4.66 23.99 -16.47
CA ILE A 101 4.75 22.55 -16.19
C ILE A 101 4.00 22.20 -14.91
N MET A 102 4.13 23.02 -13.86
CA MET A 102 3.36 22.85 -12.62
C MET A 102 1.84 22.90 -12.87
N ILE A 103 1.38 23.81 -13.73
CA ILE A 103 -0.04 23.89 -14.14
C ILE A 103 -0.45 22.60 -14.86
N PHE A 104 0.31 22.19 -15.88
CA PHE A 104 -0.01 20.99 -16.66
C PHE A 104 -0.05 19.73 -15.78
N GLY A 105 0.95 19.54 -14.92
CA GLY A 105 1.00 18.42 -13.98
C GLY A 105 -0.19 18.39 -13.02
N SER A 106 -0.63 19.55 -12.53
CA SER A 106 -1.79 19.64 -11.61
C SER A 106 -3.13 19.40 -12.31
N VAL A 107 -3.29 19.88 -13.55
CA VAL A 107 -4.47 19.55 -14.37
C VAL A 107 -4.52 18.05 -14.65
N LEU A 108 -3.40 17.47 -15.07
CA LEU A 108 -3.29 16.04 -15.35
C LEU A 108 -3.63 15.20 -14.11
N LEU A 109 -3.07 15.56 -12.94
CA LEU A 109 -3.40 14.94 -11.65
C LEU A 109 -4.91 14.94 -11.38
N THR A 110 -5.57 16.08 -11.58
CA THR A 110 -7.01 16.25 -11.35
C THR A 110 -7.82 15.34 -12.27
N LEU A 111 -7.53 15.37 -13.57
CA LEU A 111 -8.24 14.57 -14.58
C LEU A 111 -8.08 13.07 -14.34
N ILE A 112 -6.91 12.63 -13.89
CA ILE A 112 -6.66 11.21 -13.57
C ILE A 112 -7.51 10.77 -12.38
N HIS A 113 -7.56 11.56 -11.30
CA HIS A 113 -8.39 11.22 -10.15
C HIS A 113 -9.89 11.24 -10.50
N LEU A 114 -10.34 12.18 -11.34
CA LEU A 114 -11.71 12.14 -11.87
C LEU A 114 -11.98 10.89 -12.70
N THR A 115 -11.00 10.47 -13.52
CA THR A 115 -11.07 9.22 -14.28
C THR A 115 -11.18 8.01 -13.35
N PHE A 116 -10.37 7.96 -12.29
CA PHE A 116 -10.45 6.93 -11.25
C PHE A 116 -11.73 6.99 -10.42
N ALA A 117 -12.37 8.14 -10.26
CA ALA A 117 -13.62 8.24 -9.50
C ALA A 117 -14.80 7.69 -10.31
N PHE A 118 -14.88 8.02 -11.60
CA PHE A 118 -16.10 7.85 -12.39
C PHE A 118 -16.05 6.81 -13.50
N THR A 119 -14.87 6.33 -13.89
CA THR A 119 -14.73 5.37 -15.00
C THR A 119 -14.21 4.01 -14.51
N ASN A 120 -14.36 2.98 -15.34
CA ASN A 120 -13.73 1.66 -15.14
C ASN A 120 -12.70 1.36 -16.24
N LEU A 121 -12.03 2.40 -16.75
CA LEU A 121 -10.93 2.23 -17.70
C LEU A 121 -9.81 1.39 -17.06
N ASN A 122 -9.09 0.63 -17.89
CA ASN A 122 -7.94 -0.14 -17.43
C ASN A 122 -6.98 0.79 -16.65
N PRO A 123 -6.67 0.49 -15.37
CA PRO A 123 -5.96 1.41 -14.50
C PRO A 123 -4.50 1.66 -14.91
N VAL A 124 -3.93 0.82 -15.78
CA VAL A 124 -2.56 1.01 -16.28
C VAL A 124 -2.38 2.37 -16.95
N ILE A 125 -3.32 2.78 -17.82
CA ILE A 125 -3.19 4.06 -18.56
C ILE A 125 -3.24 5.26 -17.61
N PRO A 126 -4.25 5.41 -16.73
CA PRO A 126 -4.26 6.49 -15.75
C PRO A 126 -3.06 6.47 -14.79
N LEU A 127 -2.53 5.29 -14.41
CA LEU A 127 -1.34 5.20 -13.56
C LEU A 127 -0.07 5.66 -14.28
N VAL A 128 0.12 5.33 -15.55
CA VAL A 128 1.26 5.85 -16.33
C VAL A 128 1.18 7.38 -16.40
N LEU A 129 -0.01 7.92 -16.72
CA LEU A 129 -0.21 9.37 -16.75
C LEU A 129 0.00 10.01 -15.37
N LEU A 130 -0.35 9.31 -14.29
CA LEU A 130 -0.12 9.80 -12.93
C LEU A 130 1.37 9.81 -12.60
N GLY A 131 2.12 8.77 -12.96
CA GLY A 131 3.58 8.75 -12.82
C GLY A 131 4.27 9.90 -13.55
N ILE A 132 3.75 10.28 -14.74
CA ILE A 132 4.20 11.46 -15.48
C ILE A 132 3.88 12.75 -14.72
N SER A 133 2.65 12.91 -14.22
CA SER A 133 2.26 14.07 -13.39
C SER A 133 3.16 14.23 -12.15
N ILE A 134 3.44 13.12 -11.46
CA ILE A 134 4.32 13.05 -10.28
C ILE A 134 5.76 13.42 -10.63
N ALA A 135 6.22 13.15 -11.85
CA ALA A 135 7.56 13.56 -12.28
C ALA A 135 7.63 15.06 -12.63
N LEU A 136 6.59 15.61 -13.27
CA LEU A 136 6.55 16.98 -13.77
C LEU A 136 6.62 18.04 -12.66
N VAL A 137 5.74 17.93 -11.65
CA VAL A 137 5.56 19.01 -10.66
C VAL A 137 6.78 19.14 -9.74
N PRO A 138 7.30 18.09 -9.09
CA PRO A 138 8.48 18.18 -8.23
C PRO A 138 9.73 18.68 -8.97
N ALA A 139 9.95 18.20 -10.20
CA ALA A 139 11.09 18.59 -11.02
C ALA A 139 11.09 20.11 -11.29
N ALA A 140 9.92 20.72 -11.47
CA ALA A 140 9.79 22.16 -11.66
C ALA A 140 9.74 22.96 -10.34
N MET A 141 9.06 22.41 -9.34
CA MET A 141 8.65 23.14 -8.14
C MET A 141 9.81 23.36 -7.18
N TRP A 142 10.63 22.34 -6.89
CA TRP A 142 11.72 22.50 -5.92
C TRP A 142 12.79 23.50 -6.40
N PRO A 143 13.30 23.45 -7.65
CA PRO A 143 14.24 24.47 -8.14
C PRO A 143 13.64 25.88 -8.17
N SER A 144 12.32 26.01 -8.35
CA SER A 144 11.65 27.31 -8.35
C SER A 144 11.75 28.02 -6.99
N VAL A 145 11.83 27.29 -5.87
CA VAL A 145 11.99 27.90 -4.54
C VAL A 145 13.30 28.68 -4.46
N ALA A 146 14.40 28.11 -4.94
CA ALA A 146 15.71 28.77 -4.96
C ALA A 146 15.72 30.04 -5.84
N LYS A 147 14.82 30.15 -6.83
CA LYS A 147 14.65 31.38 -7.64
C LYS A 147 13.79 32.44 -6.94
N ILE A 148 12.87 32.03 -6.06
CA ILE A 148 11.89 32.91 -5.40
C ILE A 148 12.45 33.53 -4.12
N VAL A 149 13.25 32.76 -3.37
CA VAL A 149 13.70 33.17 -2.03
C VAL A 149 15.14 33.67 -2.05
N PRO A 150 15.47 34.70 -1.24
CA PRO A 150 16.86 35.15 -1.12
C PRO A 150 17.78 34.02 -0.66
N GLU A 151 19.01 33.99 -1.17
CA GLU A 151 20.00 32.93 -0.89
C GLU A 151 20.17 32.66 0.61
N LYS A 152 20.23 33.73 1.41
CA LYS A 152 20.35 33.67 2.87
C LYS A 152 19.19 32.96 3.60
N ARG A 153 18.05 32.73 2.94
CA ARG A 153 16.84 32.10 3.53
C ARG A 153 16.45 30.79 2.85
N ILE A 154 17.25 30.26 1.92
CA ILE A 154 16.91 29.05 1.16
C ILE A 154 16.66 27.86 2.10
N GLY A 155 17.53 27.65 3.10
CA GLY A 155 17.36 26.57 4.08
C GLY A 155 16.06 26.69 4.86
N SER A 156 15.76 27.88 5.39
CA SER A 156 14.50 28.16 6.10
C SER A 156 13.27 27.98 5.20
N ALA A 157 13.38 28.34 3.92
CA ALA A 157 12.31 28.19 2.95
C ALA A 157 11.98 26.72 2.66
N TYR A 158 13.00 25.91 2.37
CA TYR A 158 12.79 24.47 2.18
C TYR A 158 12.28 23.79 3.46
N GLY A 159 12.83 24.14 4.63
CA GLY A 159 12.37 23.61 5.91
C GLY A 159 10.91 23.94 6.21
N ALA A 160 10.49 25.19 5.99
CA ALA A 160 9.10 25.61 6.18
C ALA A 160 8.15 24.92 5.20
N MET A 161 8.50 24.89 3.91
CA MET A 161 7.70 24.23 2.87
C MET A 161 7.55 22.73 3.11
N PHE A 162 8.64 22.04 3.50
CA PHE A 162 8.61 20.63 3.84
C PHE A 162 7.80 20.36 5.12
N SER A 163 7.90 21.22 6.13
CA SER A 163 7.09 21.11 7.36
C SER A 163 5.59 21.24 7.05
N ILE A 164 5.20 22.22 6.22
CA ILE A 164 3.82 22.40 5.80
C ILE A 164 3.34 21.19 4.98
N GLN A 165 4.15 20.70 4.05
CA GLN A 165 3.83 19.49 3.30
C GLN A 165 3.53 18.31 4.23
N ASN A 166 4.35 18.09 5.26
CA ASN A 166 4.13 16.99 6.21
C ASN A 166 2.82 17.13 7.00
N LEU A 167 2.34 18.34 7.28
CA LEU A 167 1.00 18.53 7.86
C LEU A 167 -0.09 17.99 6.93
N GLY A 168 0.05 18.19 5.61
CA GLY A 168 -0.85 17.59 4.63
C GLY A 168 -0.76 16.08 4.58
N LEU A 169 0.46 15.54 4.54
CA LEU A 169 0.70 14.09 4.57
C LEU A 169 0.20 13.42 5.85
N PHE A 170 0.10 14.16 6.95
CA PHE A 170 -0.54 13.70 8.18
C PHE A 170 -2.07 13.77 8.08
N ALA A 171 -2.63 14.91 7.69
CA ALA A 171 -4.07 15.16 7.77
C ALA A 171 -4.90 14.45 6.69
N PHE A 172 -4.42 14.43 5.44
CA PHE A 172 -5.22 13.95 4.31
C PHE A 172 -5.43 12.43 4.26
N PRO A 173 -4.47 11.56 4.63
CA PRO A 173 -4.75 10.14 4.81
C PRO A 173 -5.84 9.86 5.85
N ILE A 174 -5.82 10.59 6.98
CA ILE A 174 -6.83 10.46 8.04
C ILE A 174 -8.21 10.85 7.49
N LEU A 175 -8.30 11.99 6.78
CA LEU A 175 -9.53 12.44 6.15
C LEU A 175 -10.04 11.44 5.09
N ALA A 176 -9.14 10.92 4.25
CA ALA A 176 -9.45 9.92 3.24
C ALA A 176 -9.99 8.62 3.86
N GLY A 177 -9.37 8.15 4.94
CA GLY A 177 -9.81 6.99 5.71
C GLY A 177 -11.17 7.20 6.37
N PHE A 178 -11.39 8.36 7.01
CA PHE A 178 -12.68 8.71 7.60
C PHE A 178 -13.81 8.74 6.56
N ILE A 179 -13.55 9.32 5.38
CA ILE A 179 -14.51 9.36 4.28
C ILE A 179 -14.76 7.95 3.74
N LEU A 180 -13.72 7.12 3.61
CA LEU A 180 -13.85 5.73 3.18
C LEU A 180 -14.72 4.94 4.15
N GLU A 181 -14.49 5.03 5.47
CA GLU A 181 -15.28 4.33 6.48
C GLU A 181 -16.73 4.82 6.49
N THR A 182 -16.95 6.13 6.44
CA THR A 182 -18.30 6.72 6.43
C THR A 182 -19.08 6.31 5.18
N THR A 183 -18.39 6.19 4.04
CA THR A 183 -18.94 5.73 2.75
C THR A 183 -19.08 4.21 2.69
N ASN A 184 -18.72 3.44 3.71
CA ASN A 184 -18.78 1.98 3.66
C ASN A 184 -19.30 1.33 4.96
N LYS A 185 -20.14 2.03 5.74
CA LYS A 185 -20.67 1.51 7.03
C LYS A 185 -21.38 0.15 6.93
N ASN A 186 -21.92 -0.16 5.75
CA ASN A 186 -22.67 -1.39 5.48
C ASN A 186 -21.87 -2.46 4.71
N SER A 187 -20.58 -2.24 4.47
CA SER A 187 -19.78 -3.20 3.70
C SER A 187 -19.41 -4.46 4.48
N GLU A 188 -19.46 -4.39 5.82
CA GLU A 188 -19.09 -5.48 6.73
C GLU A 188 -20.31 -6.16 7.35
N ILE A 189 -20.25 -7.49 7.38
CA ILE A 189 -21.24 -8.40 7.96
C ILE A 189 -20.49 -9.36 8.89
N TYR A 190 -21.01 -9.57 10.10
CA TYR A 190 -20.40 -10.45 11.08
C TYR A 190 -21.31 -11.64 11.36
N ILE A 191 -20.74 -12.84 11.30
CA ILE A 191 -21.39 -14.11 11.64
C ILE A 191 -20.72 -14.62 12.93
N LEU A 192 -21.53 -14.84 13.95
CA LEU A 192 -21.06 -15.22 15.30
C LEU A 192 -20.82 -16.73 15.41
N SER A 193 -20.17 -17.15 16.50
CA SER A 193 -19.56 -18.48 16.65
C SER A 193 -20.45 -19.68 16.39
N GLU A 194 -21.70 -19.68 16.84
CA GLU A 194 -22.62 -20.81 16.59
C GLU A 194 -22.91 -21.00 15.09
N GLU A 195 -23.13 -19.91 14.36
CA GLU A 195 -23.36 -19.91 12.91
C GLU A 195 -22.05 -20.19 12.15
N ALA A 196 -20.91 -19.67 12.63
CA ALA A 196 -19.60 -19.90 12.04
C ALA A 196 -19.20 -21.40 12.05
N LYS A 197 -19.56 -22.12 13.13
CA LYS A 197 -19.36 -23.58 13.21
C LYS A 197 -20.15 -24.33 12.14
N SER A 198 -21.36 -23.87 11.80
CA SER A 198 -22.17 -24.49 10.75
C SER A 198 -21.52 -24.32 9.37
N ILE A 199 -20.96 -23.13 9.11
CA ILE A 199 -20.27 -22.79 7.86
C ILE A 199 -18.99 -23.62 7.69
N LYS A 200 -18.31 -24.01 8.78
CA LYS A 200 -17.17 -24.95 8.70
C LYS A 200 -17.51 -26.23 7.95
N ASN A 201 -18.68 -26.78 8.25
CA ASN A 201 -19.08 -28.10 7.78
C ASN A 201 -19.64 -28.04 6.35
N THR A 202 -20.44 -27.01 6.05
CA THR A 202 -21.01 -26.83 4.70
C THR A 202 -20.04 -26.18 3.73
N LYS A 203 -19.05 -25.44 4.24
CA LYS A 203 -18.23 -24.45 3.52
C LYS A 203 -19.03 -23.37 2.81
N GLU A 204 -20.34 -23.34 2.93
CA GLU A 204 -21.20 -22.43 2.20
C GLU A 204 -21.88 -21.46 3.15
N PHE A 205 -21.96 -20.21 2.72
CA PHE A 205 -22.74 -19.19 3.39
C PHE A 205 -23.51 -18.35 2.37
N THR A 206 -24.62 -17.78 2.80
CA THR A 206 -25.42 -16.85 2.01
C THR A 206 -25.51 -15.53 2.76
N SER A 207 -25.33 -14.43 2.04
CA SER A 207 -25.46 -13.10 2.60
C SER A 207 -26.03 -12.12 1.59
N THR A 208 -26.42 -10.92 2.03
CA THR A 208 -26.99 -9.88 1.18
C THR A 208 -26.05 -8.69 1.12
N TYR A 209 -25.67 -8.27 -0.09
CA TYR A 209 -24.85 -7.06 -0.23
C TYR A 209 -25.73 -5.82 -0.23
N LEU A 210 -25.57 -4.99 0.80
CA LEU A 210 -26.28 -3.73 0.95
C LEU A 210 -25.38 -2.56 0.55
N ASN A 211 -25.99 -1.54 -0.08
CA ASN A 211 -25.33 -0.25 -0.22
C ASN A 211 -25.49 0.60 1.06
N ASN A 212 -24.95 1.82 1.06
CA ASN A 212 -25.06 2.75 2.19
C ASN A 212 -26.47 3.28 2.47
N SER A 213 -27.44 2.97 1.61
CA SER A 213 -28.85 3.30 1.80
C SER A 213 -29.67 2.06 2.20
N ASP A 214 -29.00 1.02 2.69
CA ASP A 214 -29.57 -0.29 3.06
C ASP A 214 -30.35 -0.98 1.94
N LYS A 215 -30.05 -0.64 0.67
CA LYS A 215 -30.67 -1.26 -0.49
C LYS A 215 -29.81 -2.41 -1.00
N PRO A 216 -30.40 -3.58 -1.28
CA PRO A 216 -29.68 -4.70 -1.89
C PRO A 216 -29.12 -4.33 -3.27
N LEU A 217 -27.85 -4.60 -3.48
CA LEU A 217 -27.18 -4.41 -4.77
C LEU A 217 -27.34 -5.68 -5.60
N LYS A 218 -28.12 -5.60 -6.68
CA LYS A 218 -28.56 -6.74 -7.50
C LYS A 218 -27.65 -6.96 -8.71
N ASN A 219 -27.45 -8.23 -9.09
CA ASN A 219 -26.73 -8.63 -10.31
C ASN A 219 -25.29 -8.07 -10.44
N LYS A 220 -24.64 -7.72 -9.33
CA LYS A 220 -23.30 -7.11 -9.34
C LYS A 220 -22.26 -8.19 -9.06
N LYS A 221 -21.20 -8.22 -9.87
CA LYS A 221 -19.99 -9.01 -9.55
C LYS A 221 -19.27 -8.32 -8.39
N LEU A 222 -18.91 -9.10 -7.38
CA LEU A 222 -18.30 -8.62 -6.14
C LEU A 222 -17.07 -9.46 -5.85
N LEU A 223 -15.98 -8.78 -5.48
CA LEU A 223 -14.85 -9.42 -4.82
C LEU A 223 -15.06 -9.23 -3.31
N ALA A 224 -15.60 -10.24 -2.65
CA ALA A 224 -15.77 -10.20 -1.22
C ALA A 224 -14.54 -10.84 -0.55
N SER A 225 -14.19 -10.33 0.63
CA SER A 225 -13.26 -11.02 1.52
C SER A 225 -14.00 -11.62 2.69
N LEU A 226 -13.47 -12.73 3.17
CA LEU A 226 -13.91 -13.39 4.37
C LEU A 226 -12.72 -13.56 5.29
N THR A 227 -12.83 -12.96 6.47
CA THR A 227 -11.82 -13.04 7.51
C THR A 227 -12.42 -13.79 8.70
N ILE A 228 -11.78 -14.87 9.12
CA ILE A 228 -12.12 -15.55 10.36
C ILE A 228 -11.21 -15.02 11.47
N LEU A 229 -11.82 -14.63 12.58
CA LEU A 229 -11.18 -14.03 13.73
C LEU A 229 -11.35 -14.95 14.94
N ASP A 230 -10.25 -15.24 15.63
CA ASP A 230 -10.25 -15.82 16.97
C ASP A 230 -10.38 -14.71 18.00
N MET A 231 -11.26 -14.88 18.98
CA MET A 231 -11.49 -13.89 20.04
C MET A 231 -10.89 -14.37 21.36
N PRO A 232 -10.49 -13.49 22.28
CA PRO A 232 -10.16 -13.93 23.62
C PRO A 232 -11.45 -14.33 24.38
N ASP A 233 -11.42 -15.46 25.08
CA ASP A 233 -12.57 -15.95 25.88
C ASP A 233 -13.02 -14.95 26.97
N THR A 234 -12.14 -14.04 27.36
CA THR A 234 -12.41 -12.97 28.33
C THR A 234 -13.32 -11.87 27.78
N ILE A 235 -13.53 -11.82 26.46
CA ILE A 235 -14.32 -10.77 25.80
C ILE A 235 -15.74 -11.27 25.55
N ASN A 236 -16.72 -10.64 26.21
CA ASN A 236 -18.12 -10.79 25.85
C ASN A 236 -18.45 -9.91 24.63
N LEU A 237 -18.77 -10.55 23.51
CA LEU A 237 -19.08 -9.88 22.25
C LEU A 237 -20.45 -9.20 22.33
N LYS A 238 -20.45 -7.86 22.27
CA LYS A 238 -21.71 -7.13 22.11
C LYS A 238 -22.21 -7.33 20.69
N LYS A 239 -23.50 -7.67 20.53
CA LYS A 239 -24.12 -7.86 19.20
C LYS A 239 -24.36 -6.55 18.44
N GLU A 240 -24.28 -5.41 19.12
CA GLU A 240 -24.42 -4.10 18.48
C GLU A 240 -23.27 -3.88 17.48
N LYS A 241 -23.59 -3.71 16.20
CA LYS A 241 -22.62 -3.69 15.08
C LYS A 241 -21.40 -2.77 15.34
N GLY A 242 -21.64 -1.56 15.84
CA GLY A 242 -20.57 -0.60 16.12
C GLY A 242 -19.65 -1.01 17.28
N ALA A 243 -20.23 -1.57 18.34
CA ALA A 243 -19.46 -2.09 19.47
C ALA A 243 -18.69 -3.36 19.07
N LEU A 244 -19.34 -4.26 18.31
CA LEU A 244 -18.76 -5.49 17.78
C LEU A 244 -17.53 -5.19 16.92
N LYS A 245 -17.66 -4.29 15.93
CA LYS A 245 -16.56 -3.87 15.06
C LYS A 245 -15.35 -3.42 15.88
N LYS A 246 -15.56 -2.52 16.84
CA LYS A 246 -14.49 -1.99 17.70
C LYS A 246 -13.82 -3.08 18.56
N GLN A 247 -14.58 -4.08 19.00
CA GLN A 247 -14.02 -5.22 19.74
C GLN A 247 -13.21 -6.15 18.82
N LEU A 248 -13.71 -6.44 17.63
CA LEU A 248 -13.03 -7.27 16.63
C LEU A 248 -11.71 -6.63 16.18
N ASP A 249 -11.73 -5.34 15.85
CA ASP A 249 -10.53 -4.62 15.40
C ASP A 249 -9.46 -4.51 16.51
N LYS A 250 -9.86 -4.53 17.78
CA LYS A 250 -8.95 -4.37 18.93
C LYS A 250 -8.41 -5.68 19.46
N TYR A 251 -9.22 -6.74 19.46
CA TYR A 251 -8.91 -7.99 20.15
C TYR A 251 -8.92 -9.23 19.26
N GLY A 252 -9.49 -9.15 18.06
CA GLY A 252 -9.58 -10.28 17.14
C GLY A 252 -8.23 -10.62 16.53
N THR A 253 -7.87 -11.91 16.56
CA THR A 253 -6.70 -12.44 15.87
C THR A 253 -7.13 -13.07 14.56
N VAL A 254 -6.60 -12.60 13.43
CA VAL A 254 -6.91 -13.19 12.11
C VAL A 254 -6.35 -14.60 12.01
N ILE A 255 -7.21 -15.59 11.82
CA ILE A 255 -6.82 -17.00 11.63
C ILE A 255 -6.92 -17.47 10.19
N TRP A 256 -7.80 -16.85 9.41
CA TRP A 256 -8.00 -17.14 7.99
C TRP A 256 -8.47 -15.87 7.29
N ASP A 257 -7.89 -15.56 6.12
CA ASP A 257 -8.35 -14.46 5.27
C ASP A 257 -8.32 -14.91 3.81
N GLU A 258 -9.48 -14.88 3.16
CA GLU A 258 -9.64 -15.28 1.77
C GLU A 258 -10.44 -14.25 0.98
N TYR A 259 -10.11 -14.14 -0.31
CA TYR A 259 -10.91 -13.37 -1.27
C TYR A 259 -11.60 -14.34 -2.21
N PHE A 260 -12.87 -14.10 -2.49
CA PHE A 260 -13.64 -14.90 -3.42
C PHE A 260 -14.47 -14.01 -4.35
N GLN A 261 -14.61 -14.46 -5.59
CA GLN A 261 -15.45 -13.78 -6.56
C GLN A 261 -16.87 -14.34 -6.51
N THR A 262 -17.84 -13.45 -6.32
CA THR A 262 -19.26 -13.83 -6.28
C THR A 262 -20.10 -12.86 -7.11
N LYS A 263 -21.36 -13.21 -7.34
CA LYS A 263 -22.32 -12.35 -8.01
C LYS A 263 -23.61 -12.34 -7.22
N SER A 264 -24.11 -11.14 -6.90
CA SER A 264 -25.39 -11.02 -6.25
C SER A 264 -26.55 -11.36 -7.20
N ASP A 265 -27.59 -11.99 -6.69
CA ASP A 265 -28.78 -12.39 -7.42
C ASP A 265 -29.77 -11.22 -7.64
N LYS A 266 -30.98 -11.52 -8.12
CA LYS A 266 -32.05 -10.53 -8.34
C LYS A 266 -32.61 -9.93 -7.04
N LYS A 267 -32.35 -10.56 -5.89
CA LYS A 267 -32.71 -10.08 -4.55
C LYS A 267 -31.53 -9.37 -3.86
N GLY A 268 -30.33 -9.45 -4.43
CA GLY A 268 -29.10 -8.89 -3.88
C GLY A 268 -28.33 -9.86 -2.97
N ASN A 269 -28.75 -11.11 -2.92
CA ASN A 269 -28.10 -12.16 -2.16
C ASN A 269 -26.93 -12.76 -2.94
N PHE A 270 -25.87 -13.13 -2.26
CA PHE A 270 -24.74 -13.83 -2.85
C PHE A 270 -24.38 -15.03 -1.98
N THR A 271 -23.87 -16.07 -2.61
CA THR A 271 -23.33 -17.26 -1.94
C THR A 271 -21.82 -17.22 -2.06
N GLY A 272 -21.14 -17.61 -0.99
CA GLY A 272 -19.70 -17.82 -0.95
C GLY A 272 -19.41 -19.26 -0.53
N THR A 273 -18.33 -19.82 -1.09
CA THR A 273 -17.82 -21.13 -0.71
C THR A 273 -16.41 -20.94 -0.15
N LEU A 274 -16.17 -21.43 1.06
CA LEU A 274 -14.89 -21.32 1.75
C LEU A 274 -13.85 -22.26 1.14
N GLY A 275 -12.60 -21.78 1.08
CA GLY A 275 -11.47 -22.59 0.66
C GLY A 275 -11.44 -22.96 -0.83
N THR A 276 -12.21 -22.27 -1.68
CA THR A 276 -12.21 -22.48 -3.14
C THR A 276 -11.32 -21.50 -3.90
N ASP A 277 -10.95 -20.36 -3.30
CA ASP A 277 -10.23 -19.26 -3.94
C ASP A 277 -8.91 -18.91 -3.20
N SER A 278 -8.23 -17.84 -3.62
CA SER A 278 -6.92 -17.44 -3.10
C SER A 278 -6.98 -17.00 -1.63
N THR A 279 -6.37 -17.79 -0.74
CA THR A 279 -6.10 -17.43 0.66
C THR A 279 -4.90 -16.48 0.72
N ASP A 280 -5.06 -15.34 1.40
CA ASP A 280 -4.02 -14.32 1.50
C ASP A 280 -3.26 -14.38 2.84
N LYS A 281 -3.91 -14.79 3.94
CA LYS A 281 -3.27 -14.96 5.25
C LYS A 281 -3.86 -16.13 6.02
N ILE A 282 -3.01 -16.79 6.80
CA ILE A 282 -3.39 -17.88 7.69
C ILE A 282 -2.59 -17.84 8.98
N ASN A 283 -3.23 -18.19 10.10
CA ASN A 283 -2.50 -18.54 11.31
C ASN A 283 -2.17 -20.04 11.24
N ILE A 284 -0.87 -20.36 11.18
CA ILE A 284 -0.41 -21.74 11.04
C ILE A 284 -0.88 -22.66 12.19
N HIS A 285 -1.09 -22.13 13.40
CA HIS A 285 -1.60 -22.91 14.54
C HIS A 285 -3.08 -23.28 14.38
N SER A 286 -3.81 -22.50 13.59
CA SER A 286 -5.18 -22.83 13.25
C SER A 286 -5.23 -23.92 12.19
N LEU A 287 -4.12 -24.38 11.61
CA LEU A 287 -4.09 -25.58 10.77
C LEU A 287 -3.77 -26.82 11.61
N ASN A 288 -4.59 -27.87 11.45
CA ASN A 288 -4.37 -29.19 12.01
C ASN A 288 -3.25 -29.93 11.26
N ILE A 289 -2.02 -29.50 11.46
CA ILE A 289 -0.82 -30.15 10.92
C ILE A 289 -0.34 -31.15 11.97
N ASN A 290 -0.09 -32.39 11.55
CA ASN A 290 0.55 -33.41 12.36
C ASN A 290 1.94 -33.69 11.81
N PRO A 291 3.00 -33.06 12.34
CA PRO A 291 4.28 -33.14 11.68
C PRO A 291 4.95 -34.51 11.85
N GLU A 292 4.47 -35.42 12.71
CA GLU A 292 4.94 -36.82 12.73
C GLU A 292 4.40 -37.66 11.55
N LYS A 293 3.30 -37.23 10.93
CA LYS A 293 2.59 -37.97 9.87
C LYS A 293 2.59 -37.26 8.52
N ASP A 294 2.64 -35.93 8.56
CA ASP A 294 2.69 -35.08 7.39
C ASP A 294 4.13 -34.95 6.90
N ILE A 295 4.29 -34.89 5.57
CA ILE A 295 5.60 -34.71 4.95
C ILE A 295 5.74 -33.26 4.52
N ILE A 296 6.94 -32.71 4.71
CA ILE A 296 7.30 -31.39 4.24
C ILE A 296 8.16 -31.56 2.99
N ILE A 297 7.68 -31.00 1.87
CA ILE A 297 8.38 -30.99 0.59
C ILE A 297 8.92 -29.58 0.38
N ILE A 298 10.21 -29.46 0.06
CA ILE A 298 10.82 -28.17 -0.27
C ILE A 298 11.28 -28.21 -1.72
N SER A 299 10.74 -27.30 -2.53
CA SER A 299 11.04 -27.22 -3.95
C SER A 299 11.75 -25.90 -4.24
N ALA A 300 12.89 -25.94 -4.95
CA ALA A 300 13.51 -24.71 -5.43
C ALA A 300 12.62 -24.10 -6.53
N ILE A 301 12.18 -22.84 -6.35
CA ILE A 301 11.12 -22.21 -7.18
C ILE A 301 11.51 -22.13 -8.67
N ASP A 302 12.80 -22.05 -8.96
CA ASP A 302 13.32 -21.91 -10.33
C ASP A 302 13.75 -23.25 -10.97
N THR A 303 13.43 -24.38 -10.34
CA THR A 303 13.81 -25.72 -10.85
C THR A 303 12.69 -26.73 -10.69
N SER A 304 12.77 -27.84 -11.42
CA SER A 304 11.92 -29.03 -11.18
C SER A 304 12.43 -29.90 -10.02
N LYS A 305 13.47 -29.48 -9.29
CA LYS A 305 14.09 -30.27 -8.23
C LYS A 305 13.41 -29.96 -6.89
N SER A 306 12.99 -31.02 -6.21
CA SER A 306 12.39 -30.95 -4.87
C SER A 306 13.07 -31.94 -3.94
N ILE A 307 13.21 -31.56 -2.67
CA ILE A 307 13.61 -32.46 -1.60
C ILE A 307 12.40 -32.83 -0.75
N ILE A 308 12.36 -34.09 -0.31
CA ILE A 308 11.31 -34.60 0.57
C ILE A 308 11.92 -34.75 1.96
N LEU A 309 11.41 -33.98 2.92
CA LEU A 309 11.90 -33.98 4.29
C LEU A 309 10.87 -34.65 5.19
N LYS A 310 11.27 -35.74 5.83
CA LYS A 310 10.48 -36.43 6.84
C LYS A 310 10.90 -35.97 8.23
N SER A 311 9.90 -35.68 9.06
CA SER A 311 10.06 -35.08 10.37
C SER A 311 10.86 -35.95 11.34
N ASN A 312 11.96 -35.41 11.84
CA ASN A 312 12.52 -35.77 13.15
C ASN A 312 12.92 -34.54 14.00
N ASN A 313 12.94 -33.31 13.45
CA ASN A 313 13.41 -32.09 14.14
C ASN A 313 12.56 -30.85 13.76
N TYR A 314 11.41 -30.67 14.40
CA TYR A 314 10.63 -29.43 14.34
C TYR A 314 10.27 -28.98 15.77
N LYS A 315 10.15 -27.67 15.98
CA LYS A 315 9.65 -27.10 17.23
C LYS A 315 8.54 -26.13 16.89
N ILE A 316 7.34 -26.39 17.39
CA ILE A 316 6.20 -25.48 17.28
C ILE A 316 6.41 -24.39 18.32
N ASP A 317 6.49 -23.12 17.89
CA ASP A 317 6.51 -21.99 18.81
C ASP A 317 5.09 -21.40 18.90
N THR A 318 4.39 -21.78 19.96
CA THR A 318 3.00 -21.39 20.21
C THR A 318 2.85 -19.90 20.56
N ALA A 319 3.92 -19.21 20.95
CA ALA A 319 3.85 -17.80 21.36
C ALA A 319 3.92 -16.83 20.17
N LEU A 320 4.47 -17.27 19.02
CA LEU A 320 4.83 -16.38 17.91
C LEU A 320 4.12 -16.69 16.57
N ASN A 321 3.15 -17.62 16.55
CA ASN A 321 2.39 -17.98 15.35
C ASN A 321 3.22 -18.50 14.16
N TYR A 322 4.29 -19.26 14.42
CA TYR A 322 5.08 -19.93 13.38
C TYR A 322 5.66 -21.28 13.85
N ILE A 323 6.06 -22.15 12.91
CA ILE A 323 6.75 -23.41 13.20
C ILE A 323 8.22 -23.28 12.85
N ASN A 324 9.11 -23.48 13.82
CA ASN A 324 10.54 -23.62 13.57
C ASN A 324 10.81 -25.01 12.98
N PHE A 325 11.19 -25.03 11.71
CA PHE A 325 11.57 -26.24 11.00
C PHE A 325 13.07 -26.24 10.75
N SER A 326 13.78 -27.20 11.34
CA SER A 326 15.25 -27.25 11.31
C SER A 326 15.84 -28.63 10.97
N PRO A 327 15.51 -29.22 9.81
CA PRO A 327 16.02 -30.52 9.41
C PRO A 327 17.51 -30.45 9.06
N LYS A 328 18.22 -31.55 9.34
CA LYS A 328 19.60 -31.74 8.88
C LYS A 328 19.58 -32.25 7.43
N LEU A 329 20.22 -31.53 6.53
CA LEU A 329 20.32 -31.88 5.11
C LEU A 329 21.45 -32.89 4.87
N ASN A 330 21.27 -33.75 3.87
CA ASN A 330 22.35 -34.54 3.31
C ASN A 330 23.09 -33.74 2.20
N LYS A 331 24.21 -34.27 1.69
CA LYS A 331 25.00 -33.59 0.64
C LYS A 331 24.24 -33.38 -0.67
N ASN A 332 23.37 -34.30 -1.05
CA ASN A 332 22.57 -34.21 -2.28
C ASN A 332 21.49 -33.13 -2.14
N ASP A 333 20.84 -33.05 -0.97
CA ASP A 333 19.84 -32.01 -0.69
C ASP A 333 20.48 -30.60 -0.72
N LEU A 334 21.71 -30.48 -0.20
CA LEU A 334 22.48 -29.23 -0.24
C LEU A 334 22.78 -28.81 -1.68
N GLU A 335 23.16 -29.74 -2.56
CA GLU A 335 23.43 -29.42 -3.98
C GLU A 335 22.20 -28.86 -4.68
N ILE A 336 20.99 -29.28 -4.27
CA ILE A 336 19.73 -28.78 -4.81
C ILE A 336 19.39 -27.39 -4.27
N LEU A 337 19.72 -27.08 -3.01
CA LEU A 337 19.24 -25.87 -2.33
C LEU A 337 20.28 -24.75 -2.20
N LYS A 338 21.58 -25.05 -2.29
CA LYS A 338 22.66 -24.09 -1.97
C LYS A 338 22.63 -22.82 -2.82
N ASP A 339 22.20 -22.94 -4.07
CA ASP A 339 22.13 -21.81 -5.00
C ASP A 339 20.73 -21.13 -5.02
N HIS A 340 19.77 -21.66 -4.25
CA HIS A 340 18.39 -21.19 -4.22
C HIS A 340 18.04 -20.58 -2.87
N LYS A 341 18.01 -19.25 -2.82
CA LYS A 341 17.61 -18.52 -1.61
C LYS A 341 16.11 -18.58 -1.36
N ASN A 342 15.30 -18.72 -2.42
CA ASN A 342 13.85 -18.77 -2.34
C ASN A 342 13.36 -20.18 -2.69
N VAL A 343 12.56 -20.75 -1.80
CA VAL A 343 11.99 -22.09 -1.97
C VAL A 343 10.49 -22.08 -1.72
N LEU A 344 9.82 -23.03 -2.34
CA LEU A 344 8.42 -23.35 -2.10
C LEU A 344 8.37 -24.48 -1.08
N LEU A 345 7.93 -24.15 0.13
CA LEU A 345 7.68 -25.13 1.17
C LEU A 345 6.23 -25.61 1.06
N THR A 346 6.04 -26.91 0.97
CA THR A 346 4.74 -27.56 0.85
C THR A 346 4.55 -28.56 1.97
N ILE A 347 3.46 -28.45 2.73
CA ILE A 347 3.04 -29.46 3.71
C ILE A 347 1.99 -30.36 3.06
N TYR A 348 2.18 -31.68 3.19
CA TYR A 348 1.38 -32.67 2.50
C TYR A 348 0.92 -33.79 3.45
N ASP A 349 -0.39 -34.04 3.51
CA ASP A 349 -0.95 -35.19 4.22
C ASP A 349 -0.79 -36.43 3.33
N THR A 350 0.08 -37.33 3.77
CA THR A 350 0.38 -38.57 3.03
C THR A 350 -0.75 -39.59 3.04
N LYS A 351 -1.56 -39.62 4.10
CA LYS A 351 -2.67 -40.55 4.25
C LYS A 351 -3.83 -40.16 3.34
N ARG A 352 -4.16 -38.87 3.31
CA ARG A 352 -5.24 -38.32 2.49
C ARG A 352 -4.78 -37.97 1.07
N LYS A 353 -3.47 -37.95 0.81
CA LYS A 353 -2.87 -37.57 -0.48
C LYS A 353 -3.30 -36.17 -0.93
N VAL A 354 -3.32 -35.22 0.00
CA VAL A 354 -3.70 -33.83 -0.27
C VAL A 354 -2.67 -32.86 0.27
N ARG A 355 -2.51 -31.75 -0.45
CA ARG A 355 -1.71 -30.61 0.03
C ARG A 355 -2.46 -29.91 1.15
N ILE A 356 -1.75 -29.58 2.23
CA ILE A 356 -2.27 -28.83 3.38
C ILE A 356 -1.92 -27.34 3.23
N LEU A 357 -0.65 -27.05 2.92
CA LEU A 357 -0.12 -25.69 2.91
C LEU A 357 0.97 -25.57 1.84
N GLU A 358 1.10 -24.38 1.25
CA GLU A 358 2.21 -24.01 0.40
C GLU A 358 2.62 -22.56 0.68
N GLU A 359 3.90 -22.34 0.99
CA GLU A 359 4.46 -21.02 1.29
C GLU A 359 5.78 -20.82 0.54
N GLU A 360 5.99 -19.62 0.01
CA GLU A 360 7.29 -19.19 -0.48
C GLU A 360 8.12 -18.62 0.67
N HIS A 361 9.34 -19.13 0.82
CA HIS A 361 10.24 -18.82 1.92
C HIS A 361 11.63 -18.45 1.44
N ASN A 362 12.24 -17.52 2.15
CA ASN A 362 13.68 -17.37 2.14
C ASN A 362 14.28 -18.38 3.12
N ILE A 363 15.21 -19.20 2.67
CA ILE A 363 15.85 -20.21 3.52
C ILE A 363 17.29 -19.83 3.85
N PHE A 364 17.74 -20.32 5.01
CA PHE A 364 19.12 -20.24 5.45
C PHE A 364 19.62 -21.63 5.79
N ILE A 365 20.82 -21.99 5.34
CA ILE A 365 21.46 -23.27 5.68
C ILE A 365 22.71 -22.94 6.48
N ASP A 366 22.82 -23.47 7.69
CA ASP A 366 24.00 -23.25 8.54
C ASP A 366 25.19 -24.15 8.20
N GLU A 367 26.34 -23.87 8.80
CA GLU A 367 27.60 -24.61 8.57
C GLU A 367 27.50 -26.11 8.93
N ASN A 368 26.55 -26.47 9.80
CA ASN A 368 26.27 -27.85 10.19
C ASN A 368 25.21 -28.53 9.31
N LEU A 369 24.86 -27.92 8.17
CA LEU A 369 23.85 -28.38 7.21
C LEU A 369 22.43 -28.39 7.76
N HIS A 370 22.11 -27.59 8.78
CA HIS A 370 20.71 -27.41 9.17
C HIS A 370 20.07 -26.32 8.31
N LEU A 371 19.00 -26.70 7.63
CA LEU A 371 18.10 -25.76 6.99
C LEU A 371 17.26 -25.08 8.06
N ARG A 372 17.20 -23.76 8.11
CA ARG A 372 16.29 -23.01 8.99
C ARG A 372 15.16 -22.42 8.18
N CYS A 373 13.93 -22.76 8.57
CA CYS A 373 12.72 -22.22 7.98
C CYS A 373 11.69 -21.97 9.09
N GLU A 374 10.97 -20.84 8.99
CA GLU A 374 9.94 -20.44 9.94
C GLU A 374 8.56 -20.48 9.27
N ILE A 375 7.95 -21.66 9.18
CA ILE A 375 6.66 -21.87 8.50
C ILE A 375 5.59 -20.99 9.15
N GLY A 376 4.81 -20.24 8.36
CA GLY A 376 3.86 -19.23 8.83
C GLY A 376 4.39 -17.79 8.70
N LYS A 377 5.69 -17.59 8.47
CA LYS A 377 6.28 -16.27 8.15
C LYS A 377 6.58 -16.05 6.67
N GLY A 378 6.33 -17.07 5.84
CA GLY A 378 6.54 -16.99 4.40
C GLY A 378 5.39 -16.30 3.69
N ARG A 379 5.50 -16.19 2.37
CA ARG A 379 4.40 -15.74 1.53
C ARG A 379 3.50 -16.92 1.20
N LEU A 380 2.28 -16.92 1.75
CA LEU A 380 1.27 -17.94 1.47
C LEU A 380 0.97 -18.04 -0.03
N ARG A 381 0.98 -19.26 -0.54
CA ARG A 381 0.60 -19.62 -1.92
C ARG A 381 -0.68 -20.45 -1.95
N TYR A 382 -0.87 -21.31 -0.95
CA TYR A 382 -2.05 -22.14 -0.83
C TYR A 382 -2.23 -22.59 0.63
N ALA A 383 -3.48 -22.67 1.09
CA ALA A 383 -3.84 -23.37 2.30
C ALA A 383 -5.12 -24.17 2.07
N ASN A 384 -5.20 -25.33 2.69
CA ASN A 384 -6.37 -26.19 2.61
C ASN A 384 -7.30 -25.93 3.80
N PHE A 385 -8.48 -25.37 3.51
CA PHE A 385 -9.47 -25.02 4.51
C PHE A 385 -9.96 -26.22 5.35
N ASP A 386 -9.92 -27.45 4.81
CA ASP A 386 -10.34 -28.67 5.54
C ASP A 386 -9.47 -28.98 6.77
N TYR A 387 -8.28 -28.39 6.83
CA TYR A 387 -7.37 -28.52 7.96
C TYR A 387 -7.55 -27.39 8.97
N LEU A 388 -8.43 -26.41 8.74
CA LEU A 388 -8.66 -25.32 9.67
C LEU A 388 -9.37 -25.81 10.95
N ILE A 389 -8.76 -25.54 12.09
CA ILE A 389 -9.33 -25.65 13.43
C ILE A 389 -9.99 -24.32 13.73
N LEU A 390 -11.30 -24.36 14.01
CA LEU A 390 -12.07 -23.17 14.32
C LEU A 390 -12.24 -23.08 15.84
N PRO A 391 -11.84 -21.95 16.47
CA PRO A 391 -12.04 -21.75 17.90
C PRO A 391 -13.52 -21.58 18.24
N ASP A 392 -13.88 -21.84 19.50
CA ASP A 392 -15.27 -21.81 19.96
C ASP A 392 -15.92 -20.43 19.89
N ASN A 393 -15.13 -19.38 19.94
CA ASN A 393 -15.54 -17.98 19.90
C ASN A 393 -15.24 -17.31 18.54
N ALA A 394 -14.99 -18.12 17.50
CA ALA A 394 -14.67 -17.62 16.16
C ALA A 394 -15.75 -16.68 15.64
N VAL A 395 -15.33 -15.60 14.99
CA VAL A 395 -16.22 -14.67 14.29
C VAL A 395 -15.80 -14.62 12.83
N ILE A 396 -16.77 -14.78 11.92
CA ILE A 396 -16.54 -14.63 10.49
C ILE A 396 -16.97 -13.22 10.09
N LYS A 397 -16.01 -12.42 9.64
CA LYS A 397 -16.23 -11.10 9.05
C LYS A 397 -16.26 -11.25 7.53
N ILE A 398 -17.40 -10.94 6.92
CA ILE A 398 -17.51 -10.82 5.46
C ILE A 398 -17.44 -9.33 5.11
N GLN A 399 -16.50 -8.97 4.24
CA GLN A 399 -16.33 -7.62 3.75
C GLN A 399 -16.57 -7.58 2.24
N THR A 400 -17.52 -6.75 1.85
CA THR A 400 -17.87 -6.52 0.46
C THR A 400 -17.01 -5.38 -0.13
N PRO A 401 -16.88 -5.28 -1.47
CA PRO A 401 -16.03 -4.29 -2.10
C PRO A 401 -16.31 -2.87 -1.61
N LEU A 402 -15.27 -2.19 -1.15
CA LEU A 402 -15.33 -0.82 -0.69
C LEU A 402 -15.55 0.15 -1.86
N ASN A 403 -16.40 1.14 -1.63
CA ASN A 403 -16.59 2.26 -2.53
C ASN A 403 -15.60 3.38 -2.20
N TYR A 404 -14.65 3.60 -3.12
CA TYR A 404 -13.62 4.62 -3.02
C TYR A 404 -13.96 5.95 -3.71
N THR A 405 -15.12 6.08 -4.38
CA THR A 405 -15.41 7.24 -5.25
C THR A 405 -15.21 8.57 -4.53
N PHE A 406 -15.78 8.74 -3.32
CA PHE A 406 -15.62 9.98 -2.56
C PHE A 406 -14.19 10.18 -2.03
N THR A 407 -13.51 9.12 -1.64
CA THR A 407 -12.10 9.16 -1.22
C THR A 407 -11.21 9.67 -2.37
N ILE A 408 -11.42 9.18 -3.59
CA ILE A 408 -10.69 9.62 -4.79
C ILE A 408 -11.04 11.07 -5.17
N LEU A 409 -12.29 11.50 -4.97
CA LEU A 409 -12.71 12.87 -5.25
C LEU A 409 -11.99 13.92 -4.40
N ILE A 410 -11.62 13.59 -3.16
CA ILE A 410 -10.79 14.49 -2.34
C ILE A 410 -9.45 14.76 -3.03
N PHE A 411 -8.81 13.72 -3.56
CA PHE A 411 -7.53 13.87 -4.28
C PHE A 411 -7.69 14.66 -5.58
N ALA A 412 -8.83 14.53 -6.28
CA ALA A 412 -9.16 15.39 -7.41
C ALA A 412 -9.32 16.86 -6.99
N VAL A 413 -10.00 17.14 -5.88
CA VAL A 413 -10.17 18.50 -5.33
C VAL A 413 -8.83 19.10 -4.93
N LEU A 414 -7.93 18.32 -4.33
CA LEU A 414 -6.57 18.76 -4.04
C LEU A 414 -5.77 19.05 -5.30
N GLY A 415 -5.90 18.21 -6.34
CA GLY A 415 -5.33 18.50 -7.66
C GLY A 415 -5.83 19.81 -8.24
N LEU A 416 -7.13 20.10 -8.10
CA LEU A 416 -7.74 21.35 -8.56
C LEU A 416 -7.19 22.56 -7.81
N PHE A 417 -7.02 22.47 -6.49
CA PHE A 417 -6.36 23.52 -5.71
C PHE A 417 -4.90 23.70 -6.13
N GLY A 418 -4.17 22.62 -6.37
CA GLY A 418 -2.82 22.67 -6.94
C GLY A 418 -2.79 23.43 -8.26
N PHE A 419 -3.72 23.14 -9.16
CA PHE A 419 -3.86 23.86 -10.43
C PHE A 419 -4.09 25.37 -10.22
N ILE A 420 -4.98 25.75 -9.30
CA ILE A 420 -5.24 27.16 -8.96
C ILE A 420 -3.98 27.83 -8.42
N PHE A 421 -3.25 27.20 -7.49
CA PHE A 421 -2.02 27.75 -6.94
C PHE A 421 -0.90 27.86 -7.99
N ALA A 422 -0.79 26.91 -8.91
CA ALA A 422 0.15 26.98 -10.02
C ALA A 422 -0.18 28.14 -10.97
N LEU A 423 -1.46 28.41 -11.25
CA LEU A 423 -1.90 29.59 -12.01
C LEU A 423 -1.57 30.90 -11.30
N LEU A 424 -1.83 30.97 -10.00
CA LEU A 424 -1.51 32.14 -9.17
C LEU A 424 0.00 32.39 -9.12
N LEU A 425 0.80 31.33 -8.97
CA LEU A 425 2.26 31.40 -9.02
C LEU A 425 2.74 31.94 -10.36
N LYS A 426 2.21 31.43 -11.49
CA LYS A 426 2.58 31.93 -12.83
C LYS A 426 2.19 33.39 -13.03
N ARG A 427 1.04 33.82 -12.49
CA ARG A 427 0.60 35.22 -12.56
C ARG A 427 1.52 36.13 -11.73
N GLU A 428 1.95 35.67 -10.57
CA GLU A 428 2.82 36.43 -9.69
C GLU A 428 4.26 36.49 -10.21
N ASP A 429 4.78 35.41 -10.81
CA ASP A 429 6.09 35.38 -11.46
C ASP A 429 6.23 36.48 -12.52
N LYS A 430 5.16 36.73 -13.30
CA LYS A 430 5.13 37.84 -14.27
C LYS A 430 5.29 39.22 -13.63
N LYS A 431 4.90 39.39 -12.36
CA LYS A 431 4.99 40.66 -11.63
C LYS A 431 6.31 40.79 -10.88
N SER A 432 6.72 39.72 -10.19
CA SER A 432 7.92 39.72 -9.35
C SER A 432 9.22 39.55 -10.15
N GLY A 433 9.16 38.97 -11.35
CA GLY A 433 10.31 38.81 -12.23
C GLY A 433 11.28 37.67 -11.85
N TYR A 434 10.84 36.70 -11.02
CA TYR A 434 11.66 35.55 -10.61
C TYR A 434 12.05 34.63 -11.78
N SER A 435 11.44 34.84 -12.95
CA SER A 435 11.83 34.20 -14.20
C SER A 435 11.67 32.68 -14.17
N LEU A 436 10.60 32.20 -13.52
CA LEU A 436 10.29 30.76 -13.45
C LEU A 436 10.03 30.14 -14.82
N GLU A 437 9.62 30.98 -15.78
CA GLU A 437 9.40 30.58 -17.16
C GLU A 437 10.67 30.55 -18.03
N LEU A 438 11.79 31.12 -17.56
CA LEU A 438 13.07 31.15 -18.29
C LEU A 438 13.95 29.92 -17.98
N PRO A 439 14.79 29.48 -18.95
CA PRO A 439 15.74 28.39 -18.74
C PRO A 439 16.84 28.77 -17.76
N SER A 440 17.42 27.77 -17.09
CA SER A 440 18.40 27.95 -16.00
C SER A 440 19.68 28.69 -16.46
N ASN A 441 20.02 28.59 -17.76
CA ASN A 441 21.24 29.18 -18.32
C ASN A 441 21.10 30.65 -18.79
N LYS A 442 19.89 31.22 -18.77
CA LYS A 442 19.69 32.65 -19.04
C LYS A 442 19.53 33.39 -17.72
N LYS A 443 20.65 33.73 -17.08
CA LYS A 443 20.63 34.78 -16.04
C LYS A 443 20.33 36.12 -16.71
N LYS A 444 19.46 36.92 -16.09
CA LYS A 444 19.36 38.35 -16.39
C LYS A 444 20.58 39.07 -15.82
#